data_AF-A0A948WR62-F1
#
_entry.id   AF-A0A948WR62-F1
#
_cell.length_a   1.000
_cell.length_b   1.000
_cell.length_c   1.000
_cell.angle_alpha   90.00
_cell.angle_beta   90.00
_cell.angle_gamma   90.00
#
_symmetry.space_group_name_H-M   'P 1'
#
loop_
_entity.id
_entity.type
_entity.pdbx_description
1 polymer ?
#
loop_
_entity_poly.entity_id
_entity_poly.type
_entity_poly.pdbx_seq_one_letter_code
_entity_poly.pdbx_strand_id
1 'polypeptide(L)'
;MMDLFYPDGHLTPQAMQGLMDGTLDELGRLEVAEHLGFCNQCMQTYTELLCQSPLMEPPQDMTLPVMRQVRVRNLRTELKRWGMVAASVAVAGTLWYTGVFQQMGQMVERDYTPSATAQSQEQPEPQRPTLSQMLQKWEYERQKERLQPDNRPYQLEQLQQGPTNEKE
;
A
#
# COMPACT_ATOMS: atom_id res chain seq x y z
N MET A 1 -1.74 -28.91 -27.28
CA MET A 1 -1.75 -28.03 -26.10
C MET A 1 -0.43 -27.29 -26.14
N MET A 2 -0.46 -26.01 -26.53
CA MET A 2 0.75 -25.20 -26.54
C MET A 2 0.97 -24.70 -25.13
N ASP A 3 2.18 -24.86 -24.59
CA ASP A 3 2.55 -24.22 -23.33
C ASP A 3 2.62 -22.71 -23.56
N LEU A 4 1.64 -21.99 -23.00
CA LEU A 4 1.56 -20.54 -23.07
C LEU A 4 2.64 -19.86 -22.21
N PHE A 5 3.14 -20.58 -21.22
CA PHE A 5 4.07 -20.09 -20.21
C PHE A 5 5.35 -20.92 -20.20
N TYR A 6 6.47 -20.24 -20.00
CA TYR A 6 7.73 -20.86 -19.66
C TYR A 6 7.72 -21.37 -18.20
N PRO A 7 8.66 -22.25 -17.83
CA PRO A 7 8.80 -22.73 -16.45
C PRO A 7 9.10 -21.63 -15.43
N ASP A 8 9.59 -20.48 -15.88
CA ASP A 8 9.83 -19.28 -15.07
C ASP A 8 8.55 -18.45 -14.81
N GLY A 9 7.44 -18.83 -15.43
CA GLY A 9 6.14 -18.16 -15.30
C GLY A 9 5.91 -17.01 -16.29
N HIS A 10 6.81 -16.75 -17.24
CA HIS A 10 6.62 -15.72 -18.26
C HIS A 10 5.96 -16.28 -19.52
N LEU A 11 5.29 -15.40 -20.29
CA LEU A 11 4.69 -15.77 -21.57
C LEU A 11 5.75 -16.21 -22.59
N THR A 12 5.43 -17.28 -23.34
CA THR A 12 6.25 -17.68 -24.47
C THR A 12 6.10 -16.71 -25.64
N PRO A 13 7.11 -16.56 -26.52
CA PRO A 13 6.99 -15.75 -27.72
C PRO A 13 5.85 -16.23 -28.62
N GLN A 14 5.57 -17.54 -28.66
CA GLN A 14 4.47 -18.09 -29.44
C GLN A 14 3.10 -17.68 -28.87
N ALA A 15 2.95 -17.68 -27.55
CA ALA A 15 1.74 -17.17 -26.89
C ALA A 15 1.53 -15.68 -27.16
N MET A 16 2.63 -14.90 -27.10
CA MET A 16 2.60 -13.46 -27.37
C MET A 16 2.21 -13.16 -28.82
N GLN A 17 2.82 -13.87 -29.78
CA GLN A 17 2.51 -13.76 -31.21
C GLN A 17 1.05 -14.16 -31.48
N GLY A 18 0.61 -15.28 -30.90
CA GLY A 18 -0.76 -15.74 -31.08
C GLY A 18 -1.79 -14.75 -30.52
N LEU A 19 -1.45 -14.01 -29.46
CA LEU A 19 -2.31 -12.98 -28.90
C LEU A 19 -2.46 -11.81 -29.90
N MET A 20 -1.35 -11.39 -30.52
CA MET A 20 -1.36 -10.33 -31.54
C MET A 20 -2.16 -10.75 -32.77
N ASP A 21 -1.98 -11.99 -33.22
CA ASP A 21 -2.63 -12.53 -34.42
C ASP A 21 -4.09 -12.95 -34.16
N GLY A 22 -4.54 -12.93 -32.90
CA GLY A 22 -5.89 -13.35 -32.50
C GLY A 22 -6.16 -14.84 -32.71
N THR A 23 -5.11 -15.67 -32.70
CA THR A 23 -5.18 -17.11 -33.00
C THR A 23 -5.32 -17.99 -31.76
N LEU A 24 -5.21 -17.42 -30.56
CA LEU A 24 -5.49 -18.14 -29.31
C LEU A 24 -6.97 -18.49 -29.22
N ASP A 25 -7.23 -19.63 -28.60
CA ASP A 25 -8.54 -20.01 -28.11
C ASP A 25 -9.03 -19.05 -27.01
N GLU A 26 -10.33 -19.07 -26.73
CA GLU A 26 -10.95 -18.16 -25.77
C GLU A 26 -10.36 -18.26 -24.36
N LEU A 27 -10.02 -19.48 -23.91
CA LEU A 27 -9.40 -19.69 -22.61
C LEU A 27 -7.96 -19.17 -22.60
N GLY A 28 -7.16 -19.54 -23.59
CA GLY A 28 -5.79 -19.05 -23.71
C GLY A 28 -5.73 -17.52 -23.80
N ARG A 29 -6.65 -16.87 -24.50
CA ARG A 29 -6.72 -15.40 -24.57
C ARG A 29 -7.02 -14.78 -23.20
N LEU A 30 -7.91 -15.38 -22.42
CA LEU A 30 -8.23 -14.91 -21.06
C LEU A 30 -7.02 -15.07 -20.13
N GLU A 31 -6.37 -16.23 -20.14
CA GLU A 31 -5.19 -16.51 -19.29
C GLU A 31 -4.04 -15.56 -19.60
N VAL A 32 -3.76 -15.31 -20.87
CA VAL A 32 -2.73 -14.37 -21.29
C VAL A 32 -3.09 -12.93 -20.90
N ALA A 33 -4.35 -12.52 -21.07
CA ALA A 33 -4.81 -11.19 -20.69
C ALA A 33 -4.72 -10.95 -19.16
N GLU A 34 -5.07 -11.95 -18.36
CA GLU A 34 -4.90 -11.90 -16.90
C GLU A 34 -3.42 -11.78 -16.53
N HIS A 35 -2.56 -12.59 -17.17
CA HIS A 35 -1.13 -12.53 -16.93
C HIS A 35 -0.51 -11.17 -17.26
N LEU A 36 -0.91 -10.54 -18.36
CA LEU A 36 -0.45 -9.19 -18.73
C LEU A 36 -0.86 -8.14 -17.68
N GLY A 37 -2.00 -8.33 -17.01
CA GLY A 37 -2.42 -7.47 -15.90
C GLY A 37 -1.57 -7.63 -14.63
N PHE A 38 -0.94 -8.79 -14.43
CA PHE A 38 -0.16 -9.11 -13.23
C PHE A 38 1.35 -8.94 -13.44
N CYS A 39 1.87 -9.29 -14.61
CA CYS A 39 3.28 -9.36 -14.92
C CYS A 39 3.75 -8.16 -15.76
N ASN A 40 4.38 -7.19 -15.08
CA ASN A 40 4.89 -5.98 -15.73
C ASN A 40 5.92 -6.25 -16.83
N GLN A 41 6.74 -7.29 -16.69
CA GLN A 41 7.76 -7.61 -17.69
C GLN A 41 7.12 -8.10 -19.00
N CYS A 42 6.16 -9.02 -18.91
CA CYS A 42 5.39 -9.47 -20.07
C CYS A 42 4.59 -8.32 -20.70
N MET A 43 4.04 -7.42 -19.88
CA MET A 43 3.36 -6.21 -20.36
C MET A 43 4.29 -5.26 -21.11
N GLN A 44 5.53 -5.09 -20.66
CA GLN A 44 6.53 -4.27 -21.36
C GLN A 44 6.89 -4.88 -22.73
N THR A 45 7.20 -6.17 -22.78
CA THR A 45 7.50 -6.86 -24.03
C THR A 45 6.31 -6.79 -25.01
N TYR A 46 5.08 -6.96 -24.52
CA TYR A 46 3.86 -6.78 -25.32
C TYR A 46 3.75 -5.36 -25.89
N THR A 47 4.01 -4.34 -25.07
CA THR A 47 3.95 -2.94 -25.50
C THR A 47 5.05 -2.61 -26.52
N GLU A 48 6.25 -3.15 -26.34
CA GLU A 48 7.36 -3.00 -27.29
C GLU A 48 7.02 -3.61 -28.66
N LEU A 49 6.40 -4.79 -28.68
CA LEU A 49 5.89 -5.42 -29.90
C LEU A 49 4.83 -4.55 -30.59
N LEU A 50 3.91 -3.96 -29.82
CA LEU A 50 2.92 -3.01 -30.37
C LEU A 50 3.57 -1.76 -30.94
N CYS A 51 4.60 -1.23 -30.29
CA CYS A 51 5.31 -0.03 -30.76
C CYS A 51 6.11 -0.26 -32.06
N GLN A 52 6.43 -1.51 -32.42
CA GLN A 52 7.05 -1.84 -33.70
C GLN A 52 6.06 -1.80 -34.88
N SER A 53 4.75 -1.83 -34.60
CA SER A 53 3.73 -1.63 -35.63
C SER A 53 3.67 -0.16 -36.08
N PRO A 54 3.31 0.14 -37.34
CA PRO A 54 3.22 1.53 -37.80
C PRO A 54 2.16 2.29 -37.00
N LEU A 55 2.62 3.20 -36.12
CA LEU A 55 1.74 4.07 -35.37
C LEU A 55 0.98 4.98 -36.35
N MET A 56 -0.35 4.98 -36.22
CA MET A 56 -1.19 5.89 -36.98
C MET A 56 -1.03 7.30 -36.39
N GLU A 57 -0.64 8.27 -37.23
CA GLU A 57 -0.49 9.64 -36.78
C GLU A 57 -1.89 10.23 -36.49
N PRO A 58 -2.09 10.85 -35.31
CA PRO A 58 -3.38 11.41 -34.98
C PRO A 58 -3.73 12.55 -35.95
N PRO A 59 -5.02 12.77 -36.26
CA PRO A 59 -5.45 13.82 -37.18
C PRO A 59 -5.14 15.25 -36.67
N GLN A 60 -4.83 15.40 -35.38
CA GLN A 60 -4.38 16.64 -34.76
C GLN A 60 -3.21 16.35 -33.82
N ASP A 61 -2.27 17.29 -33.74
CA ASP A 61 -1.16 17.22 -32.81
C ASP A 61 -1.66 17.33 -31.36
N MET A 62 -1.54 16.22 -30.62
CA MET A 62 -1.96 16.10 -29.22
C MET A 62 -0.80 16.22 -28.23
N THR A 63 0.42 16.53 -28.69
CA THR A 63 1.61 16.58 -27.82
C THR A 63 1.47 17.65 -26.74
N LEU A 64 1.11 18.88 -27.12
CA LEU A 64 0.93 20.00 -26.21
C LEU A 64 -0.17 19.77 -25.15
N PRO A 65 -1.40 19.35 -25.50
CA PRO A 65 -2.45 19.13 -24.50
C PRO A 65 -2.10 17.98 -23.55
N VAL A 66 -1.55 16.88 -24.06
CA VAL A 66 -1.13 15.73 -23.22
C VAL A 66 -0.02 16.15 -22.27
N MET A 67 1.04 16.79 -22.77
CA MET A 67 2.15 17.25 -21.94
C MET A 67 1.72 18.26 -20.87
N ARG A 68 0.78 19.16 -21.20
CA ARG A 68 0.19 20.07 -20.23
C ARG A 68 -0.53 19.29 -19.13
N GLN A 69 -1.34 18.30 -19.48
CA GLN A 69 -2.10 17.51 -18.51
C GLN A 69 -1.17 16.67 -17.62
N VAL A 70 -0.13 16.06 -18.19
CA VAL A 70 0.90 15.32 -17.45
C VAL A 70 1.64 16.25 -16.50
N ARG A 71 2.07 17.43 -16.95
CA ARG A 71 2.75 18.41 -16.10
C ARG A 71 1.89 18.88 -14.94
N VAL A 72 0.60 19.17 -15.18
CA VAL A 72 -0.35 19.56 -14.13
C VAL A 72 -0.52 18.44 -13.10
N ARG A 73 -0.63 17.18 -13.54
CA ARG A 73 -0.70 16.03 -12.62
C ARG A 73 0.57 15.90 -11.79
N ASN A 74 1.74 16.03 -12.41
CA ASN A 74 3.02 15.94 -11.70
C ASN A 74 3.17 17.05 -10.64
N LEU A 75 2.85 18.29 -11.00
CA LEU A 75 2.89 19.42 -10.06
C LEU A 75 1.93 19.24 -8.88
N ARG A 76 0.73 18.68 -9.10
CA ARG A 76 -0.20 18.37 -8.00
C ARG A 76 0.38 17.35 -7.03
N THR A 77 1.05 16.32 -7.53
CA THR A 77 1.69 15.30 -6.68
C THR A 77 2.82 15.90 -5.86
N GLU A 78 3.65 16.74 -6.47
CA GLU A 78 4.72 17.45 -5.75
C GLU A 78 4.17 18.41 -4.70
N LEU A 79 3.21 19.27 -5.06
CA LEU A 79 2.62 20.23 -4.11
C LEU A 79 1.97 19.54 -2.92
N LYS A 80 1.32 18.38 -3.12
CA LYS A 80 0.77 17.58 -2.02
C LYS A 80 1.85 17.04 -1.09
N ARG A 81 3.00 16.63 -1.64
CA ARG A 81 4.14 16.12 -0.86
C ARG A 81 4.79 17.21 -0.01
N TRP A 82 4.97 18.40 -0.58
CA TRP A 82 5.63 19.52 0.10
C TRP A 82 4.68 20.34 1.00
N GLY A 83 3.37 20.22 0.80
CA GLY A 83 2.37 21.00 1.55
C GLY A 83 2.46 20.82 3.07
N MET A 84 2.62 19.58 3.55
CA MET A 84 2.75 19.30 4.98
C MET A 84 4.07 19.83 5.57
N VAL A 85 5.17 19.71 4.83
CA VAL A 85 6.49 20.22 5.26
C VAL A 85 6.48 21.74 5.37
N ALA A 86 5.87 22.43 4.40
CA ALA A 86 5.74 23.88 4.45
C ALA A 86 4.89 24.33 5.65
N ALA A 87 3.78 23.63 5.94
CA ALA A 87 2.93 23.93 7.08
C ALA A 87 3.66 23.75 8.42
N SER A 88 4.44 22.67 8.59
CA SER A 88 5.18 22.43 9.84
C SER A 88 6.28 23.46 10.07
N VAL A 89 7.04 23.83 9.03
CA VAL A 89 8.07 24.88 9.11
C VAL A 89 7.44 26.23 9.47
N ALA A 90 6.29 26.57 8.87
CA ALA A 90 5.58 27.79 9.19
C ALA A 90 5.13 27.82 10.65
N VAL A 91 4.54 26.73 11.17
CA VAL A 91 4.13 26.63 12.58
C VAL A 91 5.31 26.70 13.53
N ALA A 92 6.39 25.97 13.24
CA ALA A 92 7.59 26.01 14.08
C ALA A 92 8.19 27.43 14.11
N GLY A 93 8.26 28.09 12.95
CA GLY A 93 8.73 29.46 12.83
C GLY A 93 7.85 30.47 13.57
N THR A 94 6.52 30.34 13.51
CA THR A 94 5.61 31.22 14.25
C THR A 94 5.72 31.02 15.75
N LEU A 95 5.84 29.79 16.24
CA LEU A 95 6.05 29.51 17.67
C LEU A 95 7.40 30.05 18.16
N TRP A 96 8.44 29.98 17.32
CA TRP A 96 9.75 30.55 17.62
C TRP A 96 9.70 32.08 17.70
N TYR A 97 9.11 32.72 16.69
CA TYR A 97 9.02 34.17 16.61
C TYR A 97 8.14 34.78 17.72
N THR A 98 7.07 34.08 18.12
CA THR A 98 6.14 34.54 19.17
C THR A 98 6.68 34.31 20.59
N GLY A 99 7.83 33.65 20.76
CA GLY A 99 8.44 33.42 22.06
C GLY A 99 7.73 32.36 22.92
N VAL A 100 6.82 31.57 22.35
CA VAL A 100 6.09 30.50 23.07
C VAL A 100 7.05 29.50 23.73
N PHE A 101 8.20 29.21 23.09
CA PHE A 101 9.22 28.32 23.65
C PHE A 101 9.91 28.88 24.91
N GLN A 102 10.04 30.21 25.04
CA GLN A 102 10.63 30.83 26.23
C GLN A 102 9.69 30.69 27.44
N GLN A 103 8.39 30.86 27.22
CA GLN A 103 7.36 30.69 28.26
C GLN A 103 7.25 29.23 28.74
N MET A 104 7.41 28.26 27.83
CA MET A 104 7.44 26.83 28.21
C MET A 104 8.72 26.44 28.96
N GLY A 105 9.89 26.95 28.55
CA GLY A 105 11.15 26.69 29.26
C GLY A 105 11.10 27.15 30.72
N GLN A 106 10.47 28.30 31.00
CA GLN A 106 10.28 28.80 32.36
C GLN A 106 9.28 27.99 33.22
N MET A 107 8.34 27.27 32.59
CA MET A 107 7.46 26.33 33.31
C MET A 107 8.17 25.02 33.62
N VAL A 108 8.94 24.46 32.68
CA VAL A 108 9.71 23.23 32.89
C VAL A 108 10.80 23.42 33.95
N GLU A 109 11.45 24.58 33.99
CA GLU A 109 12.48 24.86 35.01
C GLU A 109 11.91 25.08 36.42
N ARG A 110 10.63 25.47 36.53
CA ARG A 110 9.94 25.52 37.83
C ARG A 110 9.68 24.14 38.42
N ASP A 111 9.42 23.15 37.57
CA ASP A 111 9.18 21.76 38.00
C ASP A 111 10.47 20.93 38.15
N TYR A 112 11.61 21.46 37.71
CA TYR A 112 12.95 20.88 37.90
C TYR A 112 13.83 21.77 38.80
N THR A 113 13.35 22.11 39.99
CA THR A 113 14.24 22.54 41.07
C THR A 113 14.56 21.34 41.96
N PRO A 114 15.77 20.76 41.91
CA PRO A 114 16.19 19.82 42.95
C PRO A 114 16.57 20.66 44.17
N SER A 115 15.58 21.04 44.98
CA SER A 115 15.88 21.45 46.35
C SER A 115 16.32 20.22 47.11
N ALA A 116 17.63 20.08 47.21
CA ALA A 116 18.31 19.20 48.14
C ALA A 116 17.72 19.36 49.55
N THR A 117 17.69 18.23 50.26
CA THR A 117 17.41 18.05 51.70
C THR A 117 15.96 17.75 52.10
N ALA A 118 15.54 16.49 51.96
CA ALA A 118 14.83 15.75 53.03
C ALA A 118 14.56 14.29 52.60
N GLN A 119 15.22 13.38 53.31
CA GLN A 119 14.74 12.03 53.65
C GLN A 119 14.47 11.02 52.53
N SER A 120 15.39 10.06 52.42
CA SER A 120 15.06 8.66 52.14
C SER A 120 13.91 8.20 53.04
N GLN A 121 12.73 8.05 52.44
CA GLN A 121 11.73 7.08 52.89
C GLN A 121 11.38 6.22 51.69
N GLU A 122 11.90 5.00 51.69
CA GLU A 122 11.40 3.89 50.87
C GLU A 122 9.90 3.73 51.17
N GLN A 123 9.06 4.24 50.26
CA GLN A 123 7.70 3.75 50.11
C GLN A 123 7.71 2.62 49.06
N PRO A 124 7.01 1.50 49.31
CA PRO A 124 7.09 0.32 48.45
C PRO A 124 6.47 0.64 47.08
N GLU A 125 7.28 0.51 46.03
CA GLU A 125 6.84 0.66 44.65
C GLU A 125 5.75 -0.40 44.37
N PRO A 126 4.54 -0.02 43.91
CA PRO A 126 3.58 -0.98 43.42
C PRO A 126 4.21 -1.66 42.21
N GLN A 127 4.55 -2.94 42.35
CA GLN A 127 5.30 -3.74 41.38
C GLN A 127 4.73 -3.52 39.97
N ARG A 128 5.39 -2.65 39.20
CA ARG A 128 5.08 -2.47 37.79
C ARG A 128 5.49 -3.77 37.11
N PRO A 129 4.57 -4.44 36.38
CA PRO A 129 4.90 -5.70 35.75
C PRO A 129 6.09 -5.48 34.83
N THR A 130 7.10 -6.34 34.98
CA THR A 130 8.31 -6.27 34.15
C THR A 130 7.93 -6.46 32.68
N LEU A 131 8.74 -5.93 31.76
CA LEU A 131 8.48 -6.07 30.32
C LEU A 131 8.30 -7.54 29.90
N SER A 132 8.99 -8.47 30.56
CA SER A 132 8.81 -9.91 30.36
C SER A 132 7.41 -10.39 30.76
N GLN A 133 6.87 -9.93 31.88
CA GLN A 133 5.51 -10.27 32.32
C GLN A 133 4.45 -9.68 31.38
N MET A 134 4.67 -8.47 30.86
CA MET A 134 3.78 -7.86 29.88
C MET A 134 3.78 -8.63 28.56
N LEU A 135 4.96 -9.04 28.07
CA LEU A 135 5.10 -9.84 26.86
C LEU A 135 4.43 -11.21 27.00
N GLN A 136 4.65 -11.91 28.12
CA GLN A 136 4.01 -13.20 28.38
C GLN A 136 2.48 -13.08 28.43
N LYS A 137 1.95 -12.05 29.09
CA LYS A 137 0.51 -11.80 29.14
C LYS A 137 -0.06 -11.59 27.73
N TRP A 138 0.62 -10.77 26.94
CA TRP A 138 0.19 -10.43 25.59
C TRP A 138 0.27 -11.64 24.62
N GLU A 139 1.29 -12.50 24.76
CA GLU A 139 1.40 -13.76 24.01
C GLU A 139 0.29 -14.75 24.36
N TYR A 140 -0.02 -14.89 25.65
CA TYR A 140 -1.11 -15.74 26.14
C TYR A 140 -2.47 -15.27 25.58
N GLU A 141 -2.74 -13.97 25.57
CA GLU A 141 -3.97 -13.41 24.99
C GLU A 141 -4.08 -13.70 23.49
N ARG A 142 -3.00 -13.49 22.71
CA ARG A 142 -2.98 -13.79 21.26
C ARG A 142 -3.23 -15.28 20.97
N GLN A 143 -2.71 -16.18 21.80
CA GLN A 143 -2.96 -17.63 21.65
C GLN A 143 -4.41 -18.00 21.99
N LYS A 144 -4.97 -17.40 23.04
CA LYS A 144 -6.36 -17.60 23.46
C LYS A 144 -7.35 -17.14 22.39
N GLU A 145 -7.07 -16.06 21.69
CA GLU A 145 -7.88 -15.60 20.54
C GLU A 145 -7.83 -16.60 19.39
N ARG A 146 -6.66 -17.17 19.09
CA ARG A 146 -6.50 -18.18 18.02
C ARG A 146 -7.17 -19.51 18.32
N LEU A 147 -7.27 -19.90 19.58
CA LEU A 147 -7.83 -21.18 20.01
C LEU A 147 -9.34 -21.12 20.29
N GLN A 148 -9.96 -19.94 20.23
CA GLN A 148 -11.40 -19.80 20.38
C GLN A 148 -12.12 -20.31 19.12
N PRO A 149 -12.99 -21.32 19.22
CA PRO A 149 -13.60 -21.99 18.07
C PRO A 149 -14.69 -21.18 17.37
N ASP A 150 -15.00 -19.97 17.85
CA ASP A 150 -16.16 -19.18 17.41
C ASP A 150 -15.79 -17.82 16.80
N ASN A 151 -14.83 -17.83 15.86
CA ASN A 151 -14.52 -16.67 15.01
C ASN A 151 -14.21 -17.08 13.56
N ARG A 152 -14.95 -18.07 13.04
CA ARG A 152 -15.03 -18.29 11.59
C ARG A 152 -16.23 -17.53 11.03
N PRO A 153 -16.05 -16.57 10.11
CA PRO A 153 -17.18 -16.03 9.37
C PRO A 153 -17.78 -17.15 8.50
N TYR A 154 -19.03 -17.51 8.79
CA TYR A 154 -19.86 -18.43 8.00
C TYR A 154 -20.11 -17.84 6.60
N GLN A 155 -19.20 -18.08 5.65
CA GLN A 155 -19.38 -17.54 4.29
C GLN A 155 -19.00 -18.52 3.17
N LEU A 156 -19.14 -19.82 3.41
CA LEU A 156 -18.89 -20.85 2.38
C LEU A 156 -20.12 -21.70 1.99
N GLU A 157 -21.29 -21.53 2.60
CA GLU A 157 -22.47 -22.35 2.26
C GLU A 157 -23.44 -21.73 1.23
N GLN A 158 -23.17 -20.53 0.71
CA GLN A 158 -24.06 -19.89 -0.29
C GLN A 158 -23.59 -19.97 -1.75
N LEU A 159 -22.41 -20.55 -2.05
CA LEU A 159 -21.92 -20.66 -3.44
C LEU A 159 -22.17 -22.03 -4.10
N GLN A 160 -22.81 -22.97 -3.40
CA GLN A 160 -22.95 -24.36 -3.89
C GLN A 160 -24.37 -24.76 -4.31
N GLN A 161 -25.34 -23.84 -4.34
CA GLN A 161 -26.66 -24.09 -4.94
C GLN A 161 -26.77 -23.32 -6.26
N GLY A 162 -26.21 -23.92 -7.31
CA GLY A 162 -26.51 -23.51 -8.68
C GLY A 162 -27.96 -23.88 -9.03
N PRO A 163 -28.71 -23.03 -9.77
CA PRO A 163 -30.00 -23.43 -10.28
C PRO A 163 -29.81 -24.52 -11.34
N THR A 164 -30.23 -25.74 -11.00
CA THR A 164 -30.48 -26.80 -11.97
C THR A 164 -31.62 -26.37 -12.88
N ASN A 165 -31.35 -26.29 -14.17
CA ASN A 165 -32.36 -26.23 -15.23
C ASN A 165 -33.29 -27.44 -15.13
N GLU A 166 -34.60 -27.23 -15.11
CA GLU A 166 -35.54 -28.24 -15.57
C GLU A 166 -36.75 -27.57 -16.25
N LYS A 167 -37.21 -28.28 -17.29
CA LYS A 167 -38.09 -27.85 -18.38
C LYS A 167 -39.55 -27.74 -17.93
N GLU A 168 -40.28 -26.79 -18.52
CA GLU A 168 -41.50 -27.01 -19.35
C GLU A 168 -41.86 -25.73 -20.11
#